data_AF-A0A423IFM3-F1
#
_entry.id   AF-A0A423IFM3-F1
#
_cell.length_a   1.000
_cell.length_b   1.000
_cell.length_c   1.000
_cell.angle_alpha   90.00
_cell.angle_beta   90.00
_cell.angle_gamma   90.00
#
_symmetry.space_group_name_H-M   'P 1'
#
loop_
_entity.id
_entity.type
_entity.pdbx_description
1 polymer ?
#
loop_
_entity_poly.entity_id
_entity_poly.type
_entity_poly.pdbx_seq_one_letter_code
_entity_poly.pdbx_strand_id
1 'polypeptide(L)' 'MSDSTELSTFTGWAATKAGAPLERHSYVPGSEEVGVAVEYCGVCHCDQSMIDNEWDISH' A
#
# COMPACT_ATOMS: atom_id res chain seq x y z
N MET A 1 -26.43 2.41 6.75
CA MET A 1 -25.41 1.73 5.93
C MET A 1 -24.76 2.82 5.12
N SER A 2 -23.67 3.38 5.64
CA SER A 2 -23.01 4.52 5.01
C SER A 2 -22.40 4.06 3.69
N ASP A 3 -22.69 4.86 2.68
CA ASP A 3 -22.43 4.67 1.27
C ASP A 3 -20.95 4.36 0.99
N SER A 4 -20.68 3.25 0.31
CA SER A 4 -19.32 2.77 0.00
C SER A 4 -18.79 3.29 -1.34
N THR A 5 -19.36 4.37 -1.87
CA THR A 5 -19.05 4.90 -3.22
C THR A 5 -18.33 6.26 -3.25
N GLU A 6 -17.78 6.72 -2.13
CA GLU A 6 -16.74 7.77 -2.22
C GLU A 6 -15.41 7.10 -2.58
N LEU A 7 -14.79 7.53 -3.69
CA LEU A 7 -13.37 7.28 -3.98
C LEU A 7 -12.53 8.02 -2.94
N SER A 8 -12.57 7.49 -1.72
CA SER A 8 -11.83 8.00 -0.57
C SER A 8 -10.35 7.85 -0.84
N THR A 9 -9.57 8.85 -0.43
CA THR A 9 -8.12 8.75 -0.46
C THR A 9 -7.68 7.68 0.54
N PHE A 10 -6.97 6.66 0.06
CA PHE A 10 -6.36 5.62 0.88
C PHE A 10 -5.07 6.17 1.45
N THR A 11 -4.82 5.92 2.74
CA THR A 11 -3.59 6.32 3.42
C THR A 11 -2.88 5.08 3.94
N GLY A 12 -1.57 5.06 3.79
CA GLY A 12 -0.73 3.94 4.19
C GLY A 12 0.72 4.35 4.33
N TRP A 13 1.59 3.35 4.39
CA TRP A 13 3.03 3.53 4.50
C TRP A 13 3.72 2.90 3.30
N ALA A 14 4.64 3.62 2.66
CA ALA A 14 5.29 3.17 1.44
C ALA A 14 6.79 3.51 1.45
N ALA A 15 7.61 2.64 0.86
CA ALA A 15 8.99 2.94 0.50
C ALA A 15 8.99 3.55 -0.91
N THR A 16 9.55 4.75 -1.07
CA THR A 16 9.58 5.47 -2.36
C THR A 16 10.79 5.13 -3.23
N LYS A 17 11.72 4.34 -2.69
CA LYS A 17 12.91 3.78 -3.35
C LYS A 17 13.36 2.53 -2.59
N ALA A 18 14.12 1.66 -3.25
CA ALA A 18 14.65 0.44 -2.63
C ALA A 18 15.38 0.74 -1.31
N GLY A 19 15.03 0.00 -0.26
CA GLY A 19 15.63 0.09 1.07
C GLY A 19 15.36 1.41 1.84
N ALA A 20 14.48 2.28 1.34
CA ALA A 20 14.10 3.48 2.10
C ALA A 20 13.17 3.16 3.27
N PRO A 21 13.21 3.98 4.34
CA PRO A 21 12.20 3.91 5.39
C PRO A 21 10.79 4.08 4.81
N LEU A 22 9.83 3.44 5.45
CA LEU A 22 8.43 3.63 5.11
C LEU A 22 7.97 5.03 5.55
N GLU A 23 7.33 5.75 4.63
CA GLU A 23 6.76 7.08 4.87
C GLU A 23 5.26 7.08 4.57
N ARG A 24 4.53 8.02 5.17
CA ARG A 24 3.10 8.18 4.90
C ARG A 24 2.88 8.51 3.43
N HIS A 25 2.01 7.74 2.80
CA HIS A 25 1.65 7.89 1.40
C HIS A 25 0.13 7.82 1.23
N SER A 26 -0.39 8.55 0.26
CA SER A 26 -1.82 8.63 -0.04
C SER A 26 -2.07 8.39 -1.52
N TYR A 27 -3.11 7.63 -1.86
CA TYR A 27 -3.52 7.42 -3.26
C TYR A 27 -5.04 7.29 -3.38
N VAL A 28 -5.55 7.47 -4.60
CA VAL A 28 -6.97 7.24 -4.92
C VAL A 28 -7.05 5.94 -5.71
N PRO A 29 -7.85 4.94 -5.26
CA PRO A 29 -8.00 3.67 -5.97
C PRO A 29 -8.71 3.84 -7.31
N GLY A 30 -8.55 2.83 -8.17
CA GLY A 30 -9.27 2.75 -9.44
C GLY A 30 -10.77 2.51 -9.28
N SER A 31 -11.57 2.89 -10.27
CA SER A 31 -13.03 2.76 -10.22
C SER A 31 -13.56 1.31 -10.24
N GLU A 32 -12.73 0.35 -10.62
CA GLU A 32 -13.07 -1.08 -10.68
C GLU A 32 -12.53 -1.88 -9.48
N GLU A 33 -11.92 -1.21 -8.49
CA GLU A 33 -11.33 -1.84 -7.32
C GLU A 33 -12.34 -2.00 -6.17
N VAL A 34 -12.11 -2.99 -5.30
CA VAL A 34 -12.89 -3.20 -4.08
C VAL A 34 -12.18 -2.57 -2.89
N GLY A 35 -12.84 -1.63 -2.21
CA GLY A 35 -12.33 -1.05 -0.97
C GLY A 35 -12.56 -1.96 0.24
N VAL A 36 -11.49 -2.31 0.95
CA VAL A 36 -11.55 -3.07 2.21
C VAL A 36 -10.89 -2.25 3.32
N ALA A 37 -11.64 -2.01 4.40
CA ALA A 37 -11.10 -1.35 5.59
C ALA A 37 -10.18 -2.33 6.34
N VAL A 38 -8.88 -2.02 6.40
CA VAL A 38 -7.88 -2.86 7.06
C VAL A 38 -7.96 -2.66 8.58
N GLU A 39 -8.23 -3.74 9.31
CA GLU A 39 -8.16 -3.73 10.78
C GLU A 39 -6.76 -4.10 11.29
N TYR A 40 -6.14 -5.10 10.66
CA TYR A 40 -4.80 -5.60 10.98
C TYR A 40 -4.09 -6.07 9.72
N CYS A 41 -2.77 -5.84 9.66
CA CYS A 41 -1.90 -6.32 8.59
C CYS A 41 -0.68 -7.01 9.21
N GLY A 42 -0.44 -8.28 8.85
CA GLY A 42 0.74 -9.02 9.29
C GLY A 42 1.97 -8.61 8.47
N VAL A 43 3.16 -8.66 9.08
CA VAL A 43 4.44 -8.40 8.40
C VAL A 43 5.22 -9.69 8.25
N CYS A 44 5.72 -9.96 7.05
CA CYS A 44 6.52 -11.12 6.69
C CYS A 44 7.88 -10.72 6.11
N HIS A 45 8.80 -11.69 5.99
CA HIS A 45 10.05 -11.50 5.25
C HIS A 45 9.81 -11.15 3.77
N CYS A 46 8.69 -11.58 3.19
CA CYS A 46 8.31 -11.20 1.83
C CYS A 46 8.16 -9.68 1.66
N ASP A 47 7.60 -8.99 2.66
CA ASP A 47 7.43 -7.53 2.59
C ASP A 47 8.80 -6.83 2.58
N GLN A 48 9.74 -7.31 3.38
CA GLN A 48 11.10 -6.76 3.40
C GLN A 48 11.81 -6.98 2.07
N SER A 49 11.76 -8.20 1.50
CA SER A 49 12.35 -8.47 0.18
C SER A 49 11.78 -7.56 -0.91
N MET A 50 10.49 -7.23 -0.84
CA MET A 50 9.86 -6.28 -1.75
C MET A 50 10.35 -4.84 -1.53
N ILE A 51 10.46 -4.38 -0.28
CA ILE A 51 10.96 -3.04 0.07
C ILE A 51 12.41 -2.84 -0.38
N ASP A 52 13.24 -3.87 -0.22
CA ASP A 52 14.65 -3.85 -0.59
C ASP A 52 14.88 -4.09 -2.10
N ASN A 53 13.81 -4.30 -2.88
CA ASN A 53 13.83 -4.62 -4.30
C ASN A 53 14.73 -5.83 -4.64
N GLU A 54 14.72 -6.86 -3.79
CA GLU A 54 15.57 -8.05 -3.95
C GLU A 54 15.22 -8.87 -5.22
N TRP A 55 14.04 -8.63 -5.80
CA TRP A 55 13.55 -9.30 -7.01
C TRP A 55 13.73 -8.47 -8.29
N ASP A 56 14.33 -7.29 -8.20
CA ASP A 56 14.63 -6.40 -9.33
C ASP A 56 13.38 -6.08 -10.21
N ILE A 57 12.26 -5.78 -9.55
CA ILE A 57 10.98 -5.51 -10.23
C ILE A 57 10.83 -4.07 -10.73
N SER A 58 11.65 -3.15 -10.22
CA SER A 58 11.68 -1.74 -10.59
C SER A 58 13.10 -1.17 -10.53
N HIS A 59 13.37 -0.15 -11.35
CA HIS A 59 14.66 0.56 -11.44
C HIS A 59 14.49 2.06 -11.13
#